data_AF-A0A7V4ENH7-F1
#
_entry.id   AF-A0A7V4ENH7-F1
#
_cell.length_a   1.000
_cell.length_b   1.000
_cell.length_c   1.000
_cell.angle_alpha   90.00
_cell.angle_beta   90.00
_cell.angle_gamma   90.00
#
_symmetry.space_group_name_H-M   'P 1'
#
loop_
_entity.id
_entity.type
_entity.pdbx_description
1 polymer ?
#
loop_
_entity_poly.entity_id
_entity_poly.type
_entity_poly.pdbx_seq_one_letter_code
_entity_poly.pdbx_strand_id
1 'polypeptide(L)'
;MAPMNPPIPMYSRLPISNSLPSDARRAARGGAAFPGAFIILPRRPRWKRGRISPHEKYLLHYMAISLILYAQAKSEKGAIRRMKKHFSWILILLTAMILSAGCNKSKPPGKTAEKAPATDKAKAGDQAGAPADASVLDEVKDIYVCKQNSMYLSESEEAGAICPDGAKVLEWVKKMIDQGWTRDDILELVRNLQMGRPLAQENGQPECAQQGVLKAEGFIMSYCPYGVQWVSSTLDPMINNLGAALDYKPYFIMQKGADGKLTAMHGQKEVDENLRMICIRDKWSVQKWLEYTRCFSAEIFNNREAPKDWTFCAKQVGIDPAAVDACFKTEAASLAEKDLQLVMKYNAGASPTAVYNCHKNIVGAIPFQNIKGAVCRLIPDPKPEACSRS
;
A
#
# COMPACT_ATOMS: atom_id res chain seq x y z
N MET A 1 35.60 -44.22 15.47
CA MET A 1 36.59 -43.27 14.91
C MET A 1 35.83 -42.08 14.36
N ALA A 2 35.83 -40.98 15.11
CA ALA A 2 35.27 -39.69 14.77
C ALA A 2 36.34 -38.66 15.19
N PRO A 3 36.68 -37.65 14.37
CA PRO A 3 37.72 -36.70 14.73
C PRO A 3 37.18 -35.59 15.64
N MET A 4 37.92 -35.36 16.72
CA MET A 4 37.78 -34.28 17.68
C MET A 4 38.33 -32.97 17.09
N ASN A 5 37.61 -31.86 17.29
CA ASN A 5 38.11 -30.49 17.03
C ASN A 5 38.65 -29.85 18.33
N PRO A 6 39.71 -29.02 18.26
CA PRO A 6 40.32 -28.38 19.42
C PRO A 6 39.62 -27.07 19.86
N PRO A 7 39.84 -26.61 21.11
CA PRO A 7 39.14 -25.45 21.69
C PRO A 7 39.77 -24.09 21.33
N ILE A 8 38.91 -23.07 21.22
CA ILE A 8 39.22 -21.66 20.94
C ILE A 8 39.50 -20.92 22.28
N PRO A 9 40.48 -20.00 22.34
CA PRO A 9 40.84 -19.31 23.59
C PRO A 9 39.91 -18.16 23.96
N MET A 10 39.63 -18.06 25.27
CA MET A 10 38.91 -16.97 25.92
C MET A 10 39.72 -15.67 25.90
N TYR A 11 39.11 -14.57 25.45
CA TYR A 11 39.64 -13.22 25.66
C TYR A 11 39.09 -12.59 26.94
N SER A 12 40.03 -12.08 27.72
CA SER A 12 39.94 -11.44 29.03
C SER A 12 39.21 -10.09 29.01
N ARG A 13 38.34 -9.89 30.01
CA ARG A 13 37.72 -8.61 30.37
C ARG A 13 38.75 -7.69 31.05
N LEU A 14 38.82 -6.43 30.63
CA LEU A 14 39.45 -5.34 31.39
C LEU A 14 38.38 -4.46 32.05
N PRO A 15 38.61 -3.94 33.27
CA PRO A 15 37.65 -3.12 34.01
C PRO A 15 37.77 -1.63 33.67
N ILE A 16 36.63 -0.94 33.57
CA ILE A 16 36.56 0.53 33.53
C ILE A 16 36.28 1.02 34.95
N SER A 17 37.20 1.82 35.48
CA SER A 17 37.13 2.45 36.80
C SER A 17 36.36 3.77 36.78
N ASN A 18 35.57 3.95 37.85
CA ASN A 18 34.87 5.18 38.27
C ASN A 18 35.82 6.39 38.43
N SER A 19 35.31 7.60 38.14
CA SER A 19 35.09 8.65 39.16
C SER A 19 34.88 10.04 38.52
N LEU A 20 33.69 10.61 38.71
CA LEU A 20 33.41 12.05 38.60
C LEU A 20 33.40 12.63 40.02
N PRO A 21 34.07 13.77 40.29
CA PRO A 21 33.82 14.52 41.52
C PRO A 21 32.76 15.61 41.31
N SER A 22 31.77 15.57 42.19
CA SER A 22 30.99 16.72 42.64
C SER A 22 31.82 17.59 43.56
N ASP A 23 31.82 18.91 43.36
CA ASP A 23 31.63 19.95 44.38
C ASP A 23 32.24 21.30 43.93
N ALA A 24 31.41 22.35 43.95
CA ALA A 24 31.66 23.55 44.76
C ALA A 24 30.57 24.59 44.52
N ARG A 25 29.79 24.82 45.57
CA ARG A 25 28.84 25.93 45.70
C ARG A 25 29.58 27.21 46.10
N ARG A 26 29.08 28.34 45.55
CA ARG A 26 28.86 29.65 46.22
C ARG A 26 30.09 30.55 46.47
N ALA A 27 30.14 31.72 45.81
CA ALA A 27 29.92 33.06 46.40
C ALA A 27 30.41 34.23 45.50
N ALA A 28 29.96 35.44 45.84
CA ALA A 28 30.27 36.79 45.29
C ALA A 28 29.39 37.20 44.09
N ARG A 29 28.30 37.98 44.23
CA ARG A 29 28.16 39.38 44.73
C ARG A 29 29.22 40.32 44.15
N GLY A 30 28.81 41.12 43.18
CA GLY A 30 29.54 42.28 42.65
C GLY A 30 28.72 42.93 41.55
N GLY A 31 27.99 43.99 41.90
CA GLY A 31 27.28 44.81 40.93
C GLY A 31 28.23 45.70 40.15
N ALA A 32 27.94 45.90 38.87
CA ALA A 32 28.44 47.03 38.09
C ALA A 32 27.36 47.38 37.04
N ALA A 33 26.78 48.55 37.20
CA ALA A 33 25.98 49.22 36.18
C ALA A 33 26.93 49.88 35.17
N PHE A 34 26.61 49.85 33.87
CA PHE A 34 27.00 50.84 32.84
C PHE A 34 26.36 50.49 31.47
N PRO A 35 26.30 51.40 30.49
CA PRO A 35 25.07 52.10 30.13
C PRO A 35 24.50 51.68 28.76
N GLY A 36 23.36 52.28 28.42
CA GLY A 36 22.56 52.01 27.24
C GLY A 36 23.31 52.12 25.91
N ALA A 37 22.97 51.20 25.01
CA ALA A 37 23.23 51.29 23.59
C ALA A 37 21.89 51.35 22.85
N PHE A 38 21.71 52.46 22.12
CA PHE A 38 20.63 52.71 21.19
C PHE A 38 20.54 51.59 20.14
N ILE A 39 19.40 50.93 20.04
CA ILE A 39 19.09 50.08 18.88
C ILE A 39 18.61 51.00 17.75
N ILE A 40 19.48 51.19 16.76
CA ILE A 40 19.14 51.79 15.47
C ILE A 40 18.24 50.80 14.73
N LEU A 41 16.94 51.10 14.66
CA LEU A 41 15.99 50.37 13.83
C LEU A 41 16.26 50.68 12.34
N PRO A 42 16.42 49.68 11.46
CA PRO A 42 16.55 49.94 10.03
C PRO A 42 15.26 50.53 9.45
N ARG A 43 15.42 51.58 8.63
CA ARG A 43 14.36 52.23 7.86
C ARG A 43 13.60 51.20 7.03
N ARG A 44 12.27 51.20 7.14
CA ARG A 44 11.36 50.37 6.33
C ARG A 44 11.55 50.65 4.83
N PRO A 45 11.65 49.64 3.96
CA PRO A 45 11.67 49.86 2.53
C PRO A 45 10.31 50.40 2.05
N ARG A 46 10.36 51.44 1.23
CA ARG A 46 9.21 52.12 0.63
C ARG A 46 8.65 51.23 -0.49
N TRP A 47 7.65 50.40 -0.16
CA TRP A 47 6.95 49.56 -1.14
C TRP A 47 6.18 50.44 -2.14
N LYS A 48 6.54 50.33 -3.42
CA LYS A 48 5.74 50.86 -4.54
C LYS A 48 4.43 50.09 -4.61
N ARG A 49 3.29 50.78 -4.80
CA ARG A 49 1.97 50.16 -4.97
C ARG A 49 1.93 49.38 -6.29
N GLY A 50 2.33 48.12 -6.25
CA GLY A 50 2.01 47.13 -7.28
C GLY A 50 0.58 46.65 -7.12
N ARG A 51 -0.11 46.44 -8.24
CA ARG A 51 -1.49 45.96 -8.29
C ARG A 51 -1.50 44.47 -7.89
N ILE A 52 -1.93 44.18 -6.64
CA ILE A 52 -2.00 42.82 -6.09
C ILE A 52 -2.99 41.98 -6.92
N SER A 53 -2.58 40.79 -7.35
CA SER A 53 -3.41 39.89 -8.14
C SER A 53 -4.58 39.33 -7.30
N PRO A 54 -5.72 38.94 -7.91
CA PRO A 54 -6.85 38.36 -7.17
C PRO A 54 -6.45 37.16 -6.32
N HIS A 55 -5.50 36.34 -6.78
CA HIS A 55 -5.03 35.14 -6.07
C HIS A 55 -4.26 35.47 -4.77
N GLU A 56 -3.44 36.52 -4.79
CA GLU A 56 -2.70 36.97 -3.59
C GLU A 56 -3.62 37.56 -2.51
N LYS A 57 -4.75 38.19 -2.91
CA LYS A 57 -5.76 38.65 -1.95
C LYS A 57 -6.45 37.49 -1.23
N TYR A 58 -6.71 36.38 -1.93
CA TYR A 58 -7.31 35.19 -1.35
C TYR A 58 -6.39 34.52 -0.32
N LEU A 59 -5.09 34.42 -0.62
CA LEU A 59 -4.09 33.87 0.31
C LEU A 59 -3.94 34.72 1.58
N LEU A 60 -3.93 36.05 1.46
CA LEU A 60 -3.87 36.95 2.61
C LEU A 60 -5.15 36.86 3.47
N HIS A 61 -6.32 36.67 2.85
CA HIS A 61 -7.58 36.47 3.58
C HIS A 61 -7.58 35.14 4.34
N TYR A 62 -7.10 34.05 3.73
CA TYR A 62 -7.02 32.74 4.38
C TYR A 62 -6.06 32.71 5.56
N MET A 63 -4.90 33.38 5.43
CA MET A 63 -3.95 33.52 6.53
C MET A 63 -4.53 34.33 7.70
N ALA A 64 -5.27 35.41 7.40
CA ALA A 64 -5.91 36.22 8.43
C ALA A 64 -6.99 35.43 9.20
N ILE A 65 -7.82 34.65 8.48
CA ILE A 65 -8.85 33.79 9.10
C ILE A 65 -8.20 32.71 9.97
N SER A 66 -7.13 32.08 9.48
CA SER A 66 -6.42 31.05 10.23
C SER A 66 -5.77 31.58 11.52
N LEU A 67 -5.23 32.80 11.48
CA LEU A 67 -4.70 33.50 12.66
C LEU A 67 -5.78 33.87 13.67
N ILE A 68 -6.96 34.28 13.21
CA ILE A 68 -8.12 34.57 14.08
C ILE A 68 -8.63 33.29 14.74
N LEU A 69 -8.77 32.20 14.00
CA LEU A 69 -9.18 30.90 14.55
C LEU A 69 -8.15 30.34 15.54
N TYR A 70 -6.85 30.49 15.24
CA TYR A 70 -5.78 30.10 16.17
C TYR A 70 -5.76 30.96 17.44
N ALA A 71 -6.03 32.26 17.33
CA ALA A 71 -6.14 33.16 18.48
C ALA A 71 -7.39 32.86 19.33
N GLN A 72 -8.51 32.50 18.71
CA GLN A 72 -9.74 32.06 19.40
C GLN A 72 -9.52 30.72 20.13
N ALA A 73 -8.84 29.77 19.51
CA ALA A 73 -8.53 28.47 20.11
C ALA A 73 -7.59 28.56 21.33
N LYS A 74 -6.73 29.58 21.42
CA LYS A 74 -5.78 29.76 22.52
C LYS A 74 -6.38 30.44 23.77
N SER A 75 -7.59 30.99 23.67
CA SER A 75 -8.28 31.73 24.74
C SER A 75 -9.07 30.84 25.72
N GLU A 76 -9.30 29.57 25.40
CA GLU A 76 -10.27 28.75 26.15
C GLU A 76 -9.64 27.71 27.09
N LYS A 77 -9.08 28.18 28.21
CA LYS A 77 -8.97 27.36 29.44
C LYS A 77 -9.93 27.79 30.57
N GLY A 78 -10.76 28.81 30.34
CA GLY A 78 -11.72 29.34 31.32
C GLY A 78 -13.21 29.04 31.08
N ALA A 79 -13.61 28.59 29.88
CA ALA A 79 -15.02 28.54 29.47
C ALA A 79 -15.79 27.27 29.88
N ILE A 80 -15.09 26.19 30.23
CA ILE A 80 -15.72 24.87 30.51
C ILE A 80 -16.54 24.87 31.81
N ARG A 81 -16.33 25.83 32.73
CA ARG A 81 -17.08 25.91 33.99
C ARG A 81 -18.43 26.61 33.88
N ARG A 82 -18.69 27.42 32.83
CA ARG A 82 -19.96 28.15 32.65
C ARG A 82 -21.01 27.36 31.85
N MET A 83 -20.61 26.45 30.96
CA MET A 83 -21.56 25.66 30.15
C MET A 83 -22.39 24.63 30.95
N LYS A 84 -21.88 24.12 32.08
CA LYS A 84 -22.62 23.12 32.88
C LYS A 84 -23.88 23.67 33.56
N LYS A 85 -24.00 24.98 33.81
CA LYS A 85 -25.22 25.57 34.41
C LYS A 85 -26.34 25.83 33.42
N HIS A 86 -26.03 26.02 32.13
CA HIS A 86 -27.05 26.28 31.11
C HIS A 86 -27.70 25.01 30.54
N PHE A 87 -26.99 23.88 30.52
CA PHE A 87 -27.55 22.60 30.07
C PHE A 87 -28.61 22.02 31.01
N SER A 88 -28.59 22.37 32.30
CA SER A 88 -29.58 21.89 33.28
C SER A 88 -30.94 22.59 33.19
N TRP A 89 -30.99 23.81 32.64
CA TRP A 89 -32.24 24.56 32.46
C TRP A 89 -32.98 24.18 31.16
N ILE A 90 -32.23 23.83 30.13
CA ILE A 90 -32.79 23.41 28.83
C ILE A 90 -33.45 22.03 28.93
N LEU A 91 -32.93 21.13 29.77
CA LEU A 91 -33.50 19.81 29.98
C LEU A 91 -34.84 19.85 30.75
N ILE A 92 -35.02 20.81 31.65
CA ILE A 92 -36.27 21.00 32.43
C ILE A 92 -37.39 21.59 31.56
N LEU A 93 -37.06 22.45 30.60
CA LEU A 93 -38.03 23.04 29.67
C LEU A 93 -38.53 22.05 28.58
N LEU A 94 -37.68 21.11 28.16
CA LEU A 94 -38.06 20.09 27.17
C LEU A 94 -39.00 19.02 27.73
N THR A 95 -38.93 18.70 29.03
CA THR A 95 -39.86 17.77 29.69
C THR A 95 -41.26 18.35 29.89
N ALA A 96 -41.42 19.68 29.92
CA ALA A 96 -42.72 20.33 30.10
C ALA A 96 -43.56 20.42 28.81
N MET A 97 -42.95 20.30 27.62
CA MET A 97 -43.67 20.33 26.34
C MET A 97 -44.28 19.00 25.91
N ILE A 98 -43.96 17.88 26.60
CA ILE A 98 -44.45 16.54 26.21
C ILE A 98 -45.80 16.19 26.88
N LEU A 99 -46.31 17.01 27.82
CA LEU A 99 -47.51 16.71 28.60
C LEU A 99 -48.81 17.44 28.19
N SER A 100 -48.81 18.24 27.11
CA SER A 100 -49.97 19.08 26.74
C SER A 100 -50.63 18.78 25.39
N ALA A 101 -50.38 17.62 24.77
CA ALA A 101 -51.08 17.22 23.54
C ALA A 101 -51.78 15.87 23.69
N GLY A 102 -52.95 15.90 24.35
CA GLY A 102 -53.91 14.80 24.36
C GLY A 102 -54.89 14.85 23.18
N CYS A 103 -55.01 13.71 22.49
CA CYS A 103 -56.14 13.15 21.74
C CYS A 103 -56.67 13.84 20.45
N ASN A 104 -56.66 13.13 19.31
CA ASN A 104 -57.85 12.40 18.82
C ASN A 104 -57.56 11.43 17.63
N LYS A 105 -58.46 10.46 17.47
CA LYS A 105 -58.45 9.22 16.67
C LYS A 105 -58.45 9.41 15.14
N SER A 106 -57.74 8.56 14.41
CA SER A 106 -58.27 7.79 13.26
C SER A 106 -57.30 6.68 12.82
N LYS A 107 -57.88 5.57 12.36
CA LYS A 107 -57.26 4.27 12.06
C LYS A 107 -56.73 4.26 10.62
N PRO A 108 -55.47 3.90 10.33
CA PRO A 108 -55.05 3.65 8.95
C PRO A 108 -55.31 2.18 8.54
N PRO A 109 -55.60 1.93 7.26
CA PRO A 109 -55.90 0.59 6.76
C PRO A 109 -54.63 -0.26 6.64
N GLY A 110 -54.82 -1.57 6.76
CA GLY A 110 -53.75 -2.57 6.67
C GLY A 110 -52.97 -2.46 5.37
N LYS A 111 -51.65 -2.43 5.49
CA LYS A 111 -50.76 -2.69 4.36
C LYS A 111 -50.44 -4.17 4.36
N THR A 112 -51.02 -4.86 3.38
CA THR A 112 -50.61 -6.19 2.95
C THR A 112 -49.14 -6.19 2.59
N ALA A 113 -48.42 -7.23 3.02
CA ALA A 113 -47.06 -7.52 2.62
C ALA A 113 -46.99 -7.62 1.09
N GLU A 114 -46.22 -6.71 0.49
CA GLU A 114 -45.91 -6.72 -0.92
C GLU A 114 -44.86 -7.81 -1.17
N LYS A 115 -45.28 -8.85 -1.89
CA LYS A 115 -44.39 -9.91 -2.39
C LYS A 115 -43.35 -9.28 -3.32
N ALA A 116 -42.11 -9.74 -3.20
CA ALA A 116 -41.06 -9.47 -4.17
C ALA A 116 -41.56 -9.74 -5.61
N PRO A 117 -41.25 -8.86 -6.58
CA PRO A 117 -41.75 -9.03 -7.94
C PRO A 117 -41.12 -10.28 -8.55
N ALA A 118 -41.97 -11.18 -9.03
CA ALA A 118 -41.56 -12.20 -9.98
C ALA A 118 -41.06 -11.47 -11.23
N THR A 119 -39.79 -11.63 -11.55
CA THR A 119 -39.24 -11.22 -12.85
C THR A 119 -39.87 -12.12 -13.91
N ASP A 120 -40.86 -11.57 -14.61
CA ASP A 120 -41.42 -12.16 -15.81
C ASP A 120 -40.32 -12.41 -16.83
N LYS A 121 -40.35 -13.57 -17.49
CA LYS A 121 -39.54 -13.91 -18.66
C LYS A 121 -39.90 -12.96 -19.80
N ALA A 122 -39.34 -11.76 -19.81
CA ALA A 122 -39.28 -10.93 -20.99
C ALA A 122 -38.27 -11.60 -21.95
N LYS A 123 -38.80 -12.36 -22.91
CA LYS A 123 -38.06 -12.88 -24.06
C LYS A 123 -37.31 -11.74 -24.74
N ALA A 124 -35.98 -11.77 -24.66
CA ALA A 124 -35.10 -11.06 -25.57
C ALA A 124 -34.47 -12.09 -26.52
N GLY A 125 -34.64 -11.88 -27.83
CA GLY A 125 -33.79 -12.46 -28.88
C GLY A 125 -34.07 -13.90 -29.30
N ASP A 126 -34.65 -14.07 -30.49
CA ASP A 126 -34.76 -15.35 -31.22
C ASP A 126 -33.38 -15.85 -31.73
N GLN A 127 -32.53 -16.32 -30.81
CA GLN A 127 -31.59 -17.41 -31.07
C GLN A 127 -31.65 -18.33 -29.87
N ALA A 128 -32.52 -19.34 -29.93
CA ALA A 128 -32.67 -20.32 -28.85
C ALA A 128 -31.40 -21.19 -28.78
N GLY A 129 -30.39 -20.70 -28.04
CA GLY A 129 -29.26 -21.50 -27.62
C GLY A 129 -29.73 -22.71 -26.82
N ALA A 130 -28.93 -23.78 -26.83
CA ALA A 130 -29.21 -24.95 -25.99
C ALA A 130 -29.30 -24.53 -24.50
N PRO A 131 -30.18 -25.16 -23.71
CA PRO A 131 -30.19 -24.98 -22.26
C PRO A 131 -28.79 -25.21 -21.68
N ALA A 132 -28.40 -24.41 -20.71
CA ALA A 132 -27.15 -24.60 -19.99
C ALA A 132 -27.14 -25.96 -19.27
N ASP A 133 -25.95 -26.53 -19.11
CA ASP A 133 -25.72 -27.68 -18.22
C ASP A 133 -24.86 -27.25 -17.01
N ALA A 134 -24.48 -28.21 -16.17
CA ALA A 134 -23.71 -27.94 -14.95
C ALA A 134 -22.33 -27.30 -15.20
N SER A 135 -21.76 -27.38 -16.41
CA SER A 135 -20.46 -26.79 -16.74
C SER A 135 -20.44 -25.27 -16.61
N VAL A 136 -21.59 -24.59 -16.78
CA VAL A 136 -21.69 -23.13 -16.61
C VAL A 136 -21.35 -22.69 -15.17
N LEU A 137 -21.45 -23.59 -14.18
CA LEU A 137 -21.10 -23.26 -12.80
C LEU A 137 -19.61 -22.95 -12.66
N ASP A 138 -18.74 -23.66 -13.38
CA ASP A 138 -17.29 -23.42 -13.31
C ASP A 138 -16.92 -22.08 -13.96
N GLU A 139 -17.60 -21.73 -15.06
CA GLU A 139 -17.45 -20.40 -15.68
C GLU A 139 -17.95 -19.28 -14.78
N VAL A 140 -19.07 -19.49 -14.09
CA VAL A 140 -19.57 -18.53 -13.10
C VAL A 140 -18.58 -18.34 -11.97
N LYS A 141 -17.93 -19.42 -11.51
CA LYS A 141 -16.87 -19.32 -10.48
C LYS A 141 -15.68 -18.49 -10.96
N ASP A 142 -15.35 -18.57 -12.24
CA ASP A 142 -14.26 -17.83 -12.87
C ASP A 142 -14.62 -16.38 -13.26
N ILE A 143 -15.90 -16.03 -13.24
CA ILE A 143 -16.37 -14.64 -13.44
C ILE A 143 -16.63 -13.95 -12.11
N TYR A 144 -17.17 -14.67 -11.13
CA TYR A 144 -17.65 -14.08 -9.89
C TYR A 144 -16.49 -13.71 -8.95
N VAL A 145 -16.32 -12.42 -8.68
CA VAL A 145 -15.33 -11.94 -7.72
C VAL A 145 -15.96 -11.73 -6.35
N CYS A 146 -15.41 -12.40 -5.36
CA CYS A 146 -15.81 -12.32 -3.96
C CYS A 146 -15.47 -10.94 -3.36
N LYS A 147 -16.47 -10.27 -2.76
CA LYS A 147 -16.31 -8.91 -2.20
C LYS A 147 -15.34 -8.84 -1.01
N GLN A 148 -15.27 -9.92 -0.24
CA GLN A 148 -14.59 -9.96 1.06
C GLN A 148 -13.07 -10.10 0.91
N ASN A 149 -12.62 -10.80 -0.14
CA ASN A 149 -11.21 -11.17 -0.32
C ASN A 149 -10.68 -10.80 -1.72
N SER A 150 -11.52 -10.26 -2.62
CA SER A 150 -11.13 -9.86 -3.97
C SER A 150 -10.63 -11.03 -4.84
N MET A 151 -10.91 -12.27 -4.45
CA MET A 151 -10.58 -13.49 -5.20
C MET A 151 -11.73 -13.87 -6.12
N TYR A 152 -11.42 -14.55 -7.23
CA TYR A 152 -12.47 -15.25 -7.99
C TYR A 152 -13.06 -16.36 -7.11
N LEU A 153 -14.33 -16.72 -7.33
CA LEU A 153 -15.01 -17.70 -6.50
C LEU A 153 -14.34 -19.08 -6.58
N SER A 154 -13.86 -19.48 -7.75
CA SER A 154 -13.05 -20.69 -7.93
C SER A 154 -11.81 -20.69 -7.04
N GLU A 155 -11.06 -19.59 -7.04
CA GLU A 155 -9.86 -19.43 -6.20
C GLU A 155 -10.21 -19.38 -4.71
N SER A 156 -11.32 -18.73 -4.36
CA SER A 156 -11.80 -18.64 -2.98
C SER A 156 -12.18 -20.01 -2.44
N GLU A 157 -12.81 -20.87 -3.24
CA GLU A 157 -13.15 -22.24 -2.86
C GLU A 157 -11.88 -23.08 -2.63
N GLU A 158 -10.91 -23.00 -3.54
CA GLU A 158 -9.62 -23.70 -3.43
C GLU A 158 -8.82 -23.28 -2.19
N ALA A 159 -8.83 -21.99 -1.87
CA ALA A 159 -8.16 -21.44 -0.70
C ALA A 159 -8.93 -21.68 0.62
N GLY A 160 -10.16 -22.21 0.56
CA GLY A 160 -11.05 -22.29 1.72
C GLY A 160 -11.42 -20.91 2.29
N ALA A 161 -11.39 -19.88 1.45
CA ALA A 161 -11.66 -18.50 1.84
C ALA A 161 -13.17 -18.21 1.80
N ILE A 162 -13.59 -17.26 2.64
CA ILE A 162 -15.00 -16.94 2.85
C ILE A 162 -15.57 -16.14 1.67
N CYS A 163 -16.55 -16.71 0.97
CA CYS A 163 -17.31 -16.05 -0.09
C CYS A 163 -18.82 -16.37 -0.02
N PRO A 164 -19.55 -15.83 0.98
CA PRO A 164 -20.94 -16.20 1.25
C PRO A 164 -21.88 -15.82 0.10
N ASP A 165 -21.58 -14.73 -0.61
CA ASP A 165 -22.39 -14.30 -1.73
C ASP A 165 -22.17 -15.19 -2.96
N GLY A 166 -20.94 -15.69 -3.17
CA GLY A 166 -20.64 -16.64 -4.24
C GLY A 166 -21.43 -17.94 -4.11
N ALA A 167 -21.52 -18.51 -2.90
CA ALA A 167 -22.33 -19.70 -2.65
C ALA A 167 -23.81 -19.50 -3.03
N LYS A 168 -24.37 -18.31 -2.72
CA LYS A 168 -25.75 -17.95 -3.12
C LYS A 168 -25.88 -17.78 -4.62
N VAL A 169 -24.87 -17.19 -5.30
CA VAL A 169 -24.86 -17.08 -6.76
C VAL A 169 -24.88 -18.47 -7.39
N LEU A 170 -24.08 -19.43 -6.91
CA LEU A 170 -24.10 -20.79 -7.45
C LEU A 170 -25.43 -21.50 -7.24
N GLU A 171 -26.07 -21.34 -6.06
CA GLU A 171 -27.41 -21.89 -5.83
C GLU A 171 -28.45 -21.28 -6.77
N TRP A 172 -28.35 -19.98 -7.02
CA TRP A 172 -29.23 -19.29 -7.95
C TRP A 172 -29.02 -19.73 -9.39
N VAL A 173 -27.77 -19.86 -9.84
CA VAL A 173 -27.43 -20.37 -11.18
C VAL A 173 -27.93 -21.79 -11.39
N LYS A 174 -27.83 -22.68 -10.38
CA LYS A 174 -28.42 -24.03 -10.45
C LYS A 174 -29.92 -23.99 -10.74
N LYS A 175 -30.66 -23.09 -10.07
CA LYS A 175 -32.10 -22.91 -10.35
C LYS A 175 -32.37 -22.40 -11.77
N MET A 176 -31.47 -21.60 -12.35
CA MET A 176 -31.59 -21.14 -13.73
C MET A 176 -31.36 -22.27 -14.74
N ILE A 177 -30.37 -23.11 -14.49
CA ILE A 177 -30.12 -24.34 -15.26
C ILE A 177 -31.39 -25.22 -15.26
N ASP A 178 -31.95 -25.48 -14.08
CA ASP A 178 -33.18 -26.29 -13.93
C ASP A 178 -34.40 -25.69 -14.64
N GLN A 179 -34.41 -24.36 -14.81
CA GLN A 179 -35.46 -23.61 -15.51
C GLN A 179 -35.23 -23.49 -17.03
N GLY A 180 -34.18 -24.12 -17.55
CA GLY A 180 -33.83 -24.14 -18.96
C GLY A 180 -33.28 -22.82 -19.51
N TRP A 181 -32.64 -22.01 -18.66
CA TRP A 181 -31.93 -20.82 -19.14
C TRP A 181 -30.73 -21.22 -20.01
N THR A 182 -30.39 -20.38 -20.99
CA THR A 182 -29.21 -20.63 -21.82
C THR A 182 -27.93 -20.25 -21.06
N ARG A 183 -26.80 -20.79 -21.51
CA ARG A 183 -25.49 -20.49 -20.94
C ARG A 183 -25.19 -18.99 -20.98
N ASP A 184 -25.42 -18.35 -22.12
CA ASP A 184 -25.04 -16.95 -22.33
C ASP A 184 -25.92 -16.01 -21.48
N ASP A 185 -27.22 -16.30 -21.34
CA ASP A 185 -28.11 -15.54 -20.46
C ASP A 185 -27.63 -15.56 -19.00
N ILE A 186 -27.21 -16.76 -18.52
CA ILE A 186 -26.68 -16.93 -17.17
C ILE A 186 -25.40 -16.10 -16.99
N LEU A 187 -24.46 -16.19 -17.93
CA LEU A 187 -23.17 -15.50 -17.82
C LEU A 187 -23.33 -13.98 -17.91
N GLU A 188 -24.18 -13.48 -18.80
CA GLU A 188 -24.48 -12.04 -18.90
C GLU A 188 -25.06 -11.52 -17.57
N LEU A 189 -26.02 -12.24 -17.01
CA LEU A 189 -26.64 -11.85 -15.76
C LEU A 189 -25.67 -11.86 -14.58
N VAL A 190 -24.81 -12.87 -14.50
CA VAL A 190 -23.75 -12.95 -13.47
C VAL A 190 -22.76 -11.79 -13.61
N ARG A 191 -22.35 -11.43 -14.83
CA ARG A 191 -21.47 -10.27 -15.08
C ARG A 191 -22.09 -8.95 -14.63
N ASN A 192 -23.42 -8.86 -14.61
CA ASN A 192 -24.16 -7.68 -14.17
C ASN A 192 -24.40 -7.63 -12.65
N LEU A 193 -23.99 -8.67 -11.89
CA LEU A 193 -24.07 -8.63 -10.44
C LEU A 193 -23.06 -7.63 -9.86
N GLN A 194 -23.42 -7.01 -8.75
CA GLN A 194 -22.46 -6.22 -7.97
C GLN A 194 -21.49 -7.19 -7.27
N MET A 195 -20.26 -7.28 -7.79
CA MET A 195 -19.20 -8.17 -7.31
C MET A 195 -18.04 -7.37 -6.69
N GLY A 196 -17.03 -8.08 -6.17
CA GLY A 196 -15.76 -7.50 -5.74
C GLY A 196 -14.89 -7.02 -6.91
N ARG A 197 -13.74 -6.42 -6.58
CA ARG A 197 -12.71 -6.08 -7.57
C ARG A 197 -11.61 -7.14 -7.52
N PRO A 198 -11.16 -7.71 -8.66
CA PRO A 198 -10.13 -8.75 -8.63
C PRO A 198 -8.81 -8.22 -8.07
N LEU A 199 -7.98 -9.07 -7.48
CA LEU A 199 -6.67 -8.64 -6.95
C LEU A 199 -5.74 -8.13 -8.06
N ALA A 200 -5.73 -8.80 -9.21
CA ALA A 200 -5.01 -8.37 -10.40
C ALA A 200 -5.87 -7.37 -11.19
N GLN A 201 -5.42 -6.12 -11.25
CA GLN A 201 -6.11 -5.01 -11.91
C GLN A 201 -5.42 -4.64 -13.23
N GLU A 202 -6.19 -4.24 -14.23
CA GLU A 202 -5.63 -3.67 -15.46
C GLU A 202 -4.89 -2.36 -15.16
N ASN A 203 -3.71 -2.18 -15.75
CA ASN A 203 -2.93 -0.95 -15.63
C ASN A 203 -3.03 -0.04 -16.87
N GLY A 204 -3.86 -0.43 -17.86
CA GLY A 204 -4.08 0.31 -19.10
C GLY A 204 -2.99 0.10 -20.17
N GLN A 205 -1.99 -0.74 -19.91
CA GLN A 205 -1.03 -1.18 -20.93
C GLN A 205 -1.53 -2.46 -21.61
N PRO A 206 -1.15 -2.70 -22.87
CA PRO A 206 -1.40 -3.99 -23.51
C PRO A 206 -0.56 -5.08 -22.85
N GLU A 207 -1.07 -6.31 -22.91
CA GLU A 207 -0.27 -7.49 -22.59
C GLU A 207 0.98 -7.54 -23.47
N CYS A 208 2.15 -7.78 -22.86
CA CYS A 208 3.37 -7.93 -23.63
C CYS A 208 3.52 -9.35 -24.15
N ALA A 209 4.21 -9.49 -25.28
CA ALA A 209 4.55 -10.80 -25.84
C ALA A 209 5.31 -11.63 -24.80
N GLN A 210 4.69 -12.72 -24.36
CA GLN A 210 5.27 -13.64 -23.39
C GLN A 210 6.09 -14.71 -24.13
N GLN A 211 7.22 -15.10 -23.54
CA GLN A 211 8.06 -16.19 -24.06
C GLN A 211 7.76 -17.52 -23.36
N GLY A 212 6.47 -17.83 -23.14
CA GLY A 212 6.04 -19.04 -22.45
C GLY A 212 6.33 -19.05 -20.94
N VAL A 213 6.71 -17.92 -20.35
CA VAL A 213 6.93 -17.75 -18.91
C VAL A 213 6.17 -16.54 -18.41
N LEU A 214 5.79 -16.57 -17.14
CA LEU A 214 5.19 -15.44 -16.46
C LEU A 214 6.25 -14.37 -16.24
N LYS A 215 6.03 -13.17 -16.78
CA LYS A 215 6.86 -12.02 -16.49
C LYS A 215 6.34 -11.29 -15.26
N ALA A 216 7.15 -11.16 -14.20
CA ALA A 216 6.81 -10.46 -12.97
C ALA A 216 7.80 -9.33 -12.67
N GLU A 217 7.37 -8.08 -12.83
CA GLU A 217 8.16 -6.88 -12.57
C GLU A 217 7.75 -6.27 -11.22
N GLY A 218 8.64 -6.30 -10.23
CA GLY A 218 8.36 -5.81 -8.88
C GLY A 218 8.87 -4.39 -8.66
N PHE A 219 7.97 -3.44 -8.39
CA PHE A 219 8.30 -2.04 -8.10
C PHE A 219 8.28 -1.81 -6.60
N ILE A 220 9.46 -1.61 -6.02
CA ILE A 220 9.65 -1.47 -4.58
C ILE A 220 10.46 -0.23 -4.22
N MET A 221 10.48 0.13 -2.95
CA MET A 221 11.47 1.06 -2.39
C MET A 221 12.26 0.35 -1.29
N SER A 222 13.57 0.59 -1.23
CA SER A 222 14.47 -0.12 -0.31
C SER A 222 14.12 0.06 1.17
N TYR A 223 13.56 1.22 1.58
CA TYR A 223 13.18 1.48 2.97
C TYR A 223 11.70 1.28 3.26
N CYS A 224 10.89 0.85 2.29
CA CYS A 224 9.48 0.54 2.51
C CYS A 224 9.34 -0.83 3.17
N PRO A 225 8.80 -0.96 4.40
CA PRO A 225 8.62 -2.26 5.06
C PRO A 225 7.78 -3.22 4.22
N TYR A 226 6.74 -2.73 3.53
CA TYR A 226 5.94 -3.56 2.64
C TYR A 226 6.71 -3.98 1.37
N GLY A 227 7.60 -3.14 0.86
CA GLY A 227 8.44 -3.47 -0.30
C GLY A 227 9.36 -4.65 0.00
N VAL A 228 10.06 -4.59 1.13
CA VAL A 228 10.92 -5.69 1.59
C VAL A 228 10.14 -6.91 2.07
N GLN A 229 8.93 -6.73 2.63
CA GLN A 229 8.03 -7.85 2.94
C GLN A 229 7.62 -8.61 1.68
N TRP A 230 7.30 -7.91 0.59
CA TRP A 230 6.91 -8.56 -0.67
C TRP A 230 7.99 -9.50 -1.21
N VAL A 231 9.26 -9.15 -1.03
CA VAL A 231 10.37 -10.04 -1.42
C VAL A 231 10.28 -11.39 -0.70
N SER A 232 10.09 -11.39 0.62
CA SER A 232 10.07 -12.62 1.43
C SER A 232 8.73 -13.36 1.41
N SER A 233 7.60 -12.65 1.39
CA SER A 233 6.26 -13.25 1.45
C SER A 233 5.66 -13.62 0.10
N THR A 234 6.17 -13.02 -0.97
CA THR A 234 5.55 -13.11 -2.30
C THR A 234 6.55 -13.61 -3.32
N LEU A 235 7.63 -12.87 -3.57
CA LEU A 235 8.60 -13.22 -4.60
C LEU A 235 9.35 -14.53 -4.29
N ASP A 236 9.83 -14.70 -3.06
CA ASP A 236 10.52 -15.93 -2.65
C ASP A 236 9.65 -17.19 -2.82
N PRO A 237 8.39 -17.22 -2.32
CA PRO A 237 7.48 -18.32 -2.63
C PRO A 237 7.20 -18.48 -4.13
N MET A 238 7.07 -17.40 -4.91
CA MET A 238 6.87 -17.52 -6.36
C MET A 238 8.07 -18.22 -7.02
N ILE A 239 9.30 -17.82 -6.68
CA ILE A 239 10.52 -18.46 -7.20
C ILE A 239 10.54 -19.94 -6.84
N ASN A 240 10.22 -20.29 -5.59
CA ASN A 240 10.24 -21.68 -5.12
C ASN A 240 9.16 -22.55 -5.76
N ASN A 241 7.97 -21.99 -6.04
CA ASN A 241 6.84 -22.76 -6.55
C ASN A 241 6.77 -22.78 -8.08
N LEU A 242 7.12 -21.68 -8.75
CA LEU A 242 7.00 -21.54 -10.20
C LEU A 242 8.30 -21.91 -10.94
N GLY A 243 9.46 -21.76 -10.29
CA GLY A 243 10.75 -22.12 -10.86
C GLY A 243 10.97 -21.49 -12.24
N ALA A 244 11.20 -22.33 -13.24
CA ALA A 244 11.46 -21.89 -14.62
C ALA A 244 10.28 -21.20 -15.31
N ALA A 245 9.06 -21.31 -14.76
CA ALA A 245 7.87 -20.63 -15.30
C ALA A 245 7.80 -19.14 -14.92
N LEU A 246 8.80 -18.60 -14.20
CA LEU A 246 8.84 -17.23 -13.72
C LEU A 246 10.10 -16.50 -14.22
N ASP A 247 9.90 -15.41 -14.97
CA ASP A 247 10.90 -14.39 -15.22
C ASP A 247 10.59 -13.18 -14.33
N TYR A 248 11.43 -12.92 -13.33
CA TYR A 248 11.20 -11.83 -12.39
C TYR A 248 12.29 -10.77 -12.48
N LYS A 249 11.89 -9.49 -12.34
CA LYS A 249 12.83 -8.38 -12.29
C LYS A 249 12.37 -7.28 -11.33
N PRO A 250 13.22 -6.83 -10.40
CA PRO A 250 12.91 -5.71 -9.53
C PRO A 250 13.23 -4.36 -10.18
N TYR A 251 12.43 -3.35 -9.84
CA TYR A 251 12.62 -1.95 -10.17
C TYR A 251 12.33 -1.08 -8.95
N PHE A 252 12.91 0.11 -8.94
CA PHE A 252 12.88 1.00 -7.79
C PHE A 252 12.04 2.25 -8.03
N ILE A 253 11.15 2.52 -7.09
CA ILE A 253 10.30 3.71 -7.11
C ILE A 253 11.12 4.89 -6.57
N MET A 254 11.33 5.87 -7.44
CA MET A 254 11.93 7.17 -7.14
C MET A 254 11.25 8.23 -8.01
N GLN A 255 11.51 9.50 -7.73
CA GLN A 255 11.10 10.62 -8.55
C GLN A 255 12.32 11.41 -9.01
N LYS A 256 12.24 12.03 -10.18
CA LYS A 256 13.28 12.93 -10.69
C LYS A 256 12.70 14.34 -10.81
N GLY A 257 13.27 15.27 -10.07
CA GLY A 257 12.91 16.68 -10.12
C GLY A 257 13.33 17.34 -11.43
N ALA A 258 12.81 18.54 -11.69
CA ALA A 258 13.17 19.34 -12.86
C ALA A 258 14.66 19.75 -12.88
N ASP A 259 15.30 19.77 -11.71
CA ASP A 259 16.75 19.98 -11.52
C ASP A 259 17.57 18.71 -11.77
N GLY A 260 16.92 17.60 -12.16
CA GLY A 260 17.54 16.30 -12.36
C GLY A 260 17.82 15.54 -11.07
N LYS A 261 17.47 16.09 -9.89
CA LYS A 261 17.72 15.45 -8.60
C LYS A 261 16.74 14.30 -8.36
N LEU A 262 17.27 13.17 -7.93
CA LEU A 262 16.45 12.03 -7.50
C LEU A 262 15.95 12.21 -6.07
N THR A 263 14.70 11.85 -5.83
CA THR A 263 14.05 11.86 -4.52
C THR A 263 13.28 10.57 -4.28
N ALA A 264 13.10 10.22 -3.01
CA ALA A 264 12.36 9.04 -2.57
C ALA A 264 11.60 9.35 -1.27
N MET A 265 10.62 8.49 -0.92
CA MET A 265 9.69 8.77 0.19
C MET A 265 10.36 8.77 1.56
N HIS A 266 11.43 7.99 1.73
CA HIS A 266 12.24 7.96 2.97
C HIS A 266 13.52 8.81 2.88
N GLY A 267 13.57 9.74 1.93
CA GLY A 267 14.66 10.71 1.76
C GLY A 267 15.88 10.15 1.04
N GLN A 268 17.01 10.88 1.14
CA GLN A 268 18.21 10.59 0.34
C GLN A 268 18.79 9.20 0.59
N LYS A 269 18.72 8.69 1.83
CA LYS A 269 19.21 7.34 2.17
C LYS A 269 18.55 6.23 1.33
N GLU A 270 17.28 6.41 0.96
CA GLU A 270 16.54 5.46 0.14
C GLU A 270 16.89 5.63 -1.33
N VAL A 271 17.10 6.87 -1.81
CA VAL A 271 17.65 7.11 -3.15
C VAL A 271 19.00 6.39 -3.29
N ASP A 272 19.90 6.61 -2.33
CA ASP A 272 21.25 6.05 -2.38
C ASP A 272 21.20 4.53 -2.39
N GLU A 273 20.33 3.93 -1.57
CA GLU A 273 20.21 2.48 -1.48
C GLU A 273 19.50 1.86 -2.69
N ASN A 274 18.46 2.51 -3.23
CA ASN A 274 17.84 2.11 -4.49
C ASN A 274 18.88 2.08 -5.61
N LEU A 275 19.74 3.10 -5.71
CA LEU A 275 20.81 3.18 -6.71
C LEU A 275 21.85 2.07 -6.54
N ARG A 276 22.23 1.70 -5.30
CA ARG A 276 23.11 0.55 -5.06
C ARG A 276 22.45 -0.76 -5.46
N MET A 277 21.18 -0.97 -5.10
CA MET A 277 20.44 -2.17 -5.48
C MET A 277 20.25 -2.28 -7.00
N ILE A 278 20.07 -1.15 -7.71
CA ILE A 278 20.08 -1.08 -9.18
C ILE A 278 21.43 -1.53 -9.74
N CYS A 279 22.54 -1.01 -9.19
CA CYS A 279 23.88 -1.46 -9.55
C CYS A 279 24.05 -2.97 -9.36
N ILE A 280 23.63 -3.51 -8.22
CA ILE A 280 23.71 -4.94 -7.93
C ILE A 280 22.91 -5.76 -8.97
N ARG A 281 21.68 -5.35 -9.26
CA ARG A 281 20.79 -5.98 -10.26
C ARG A 281 21.42 -6.03 -11.65
N ASP A 282 21.98 -4.92 -12.11
CA ASP A 282 22.38 -4.75 -13.51
C ASP A 282 23.85 -5.12 -13.78
N LYS A 283 24.73 -5.07 -12.76
CA LYS A 283 26.16 -5.41 -12.90
C LYS A 283 26.49 -6.84 -12.44
N TRP A 284 25.73 -7.41 -11.52
CA TRP A 284 25.93 -8.78 -11.04
C TRP A 284 24.86 -9.72 -11.55
N SER A 285 23.64 -9.58 -11.04
CA SER A 285 22.46 -10.33 -11.49
C SER A 285 21.24 -10.00 -10.62
N VAL A 286 20.06 -10.34 -11.14
CA VAL A 286 18.82 -10.35 -10.33
C VAL A 286 18.93 -11.31 -9.14
N GLN A 287 19.62 -12.44 -9.27
CA GLN A 287 19.84 -13.38 -8.17
C GLN A 287 20.69 -12.74 -7.05
N LYS A 288 21.77 -12.05 -7.39
CA LYS A 288 22.61 -11.32 -6.41
C LYS A 288 21.86 -10.18 -5.75
N TRP A 289 21.01 -9.49 -6.51
CA TRP A 289 20.10 -8.50 -5.94
C TRP A 289 19.15 -9.14 -4.91
N LEU A 290 18.60 -10.32 -5.20
CA LEU A 290 17.66 -10.99 -4.31
C LEU A 290 18.35 -11.40 -3.00
N GLU A 291 19.54 -11.98 -3.08
CA GLU A 291 20.36 -12.33 -1.92
C GLU A 291 20.66 -11.10 -1.05
N TYR A 292 21.12 -10.01 -1.68
CA TYR A 292 21.41 -8.75 -1.00
C TYR A 292 20.15 -8.19 -0.32
N THR A 293 19.02 -8.17 -1.05
CA THR A 293 17.76 -7.62 -0.56
C THR A 293 17.21 -8.45 0.59
N ARG A 294 17.35 -9.79 0.59
CA ARG A 294 17.00 -10.65 1.73
C ARG A 294 17.79 -10.28 2.98
N CYS A 295 19.10 -10.07 2.87
CA CYS A 295 19.92 -9.58 3.97
C CYS A 295 19.44 -8.22 4.48
N PHE A 296 19.24 -7.26 3.58
CA PHE A 296 18.79 -5.91 3.92
C PHE A 296 17.42 -5.91 4.60
N SER A 297 16.51 -6.73 4.10
CA SER A 297 15.16 -6.92 4.64
C SER A 297 15.19 -7.54 6.04
N ALA A 298 16.04 -8.53 6.26
CA ALA A 298 16.19 -9.18 7.56
C ALA A 298 16.62 -8.18 8.64
N GLU A 299 17.52 -7.25 8.32
CA GLU A 299 17.92 -6.19 9.24
C GLU A 299 16.73 -5.28 9.59
N ILE A 300 15.92 -4.85 8.61
CA ILE A 300 14.71 -4.06 8.85
C ILE A 300 13.73 -4.78 9.79
N PHE A 301 13.46 -6.07 9.56
CA PHE A 301 12.45 -6.80 10.36
C PHE A 301 12.96 -7.23 11.73
N ASN A 302 14.21 -7.66 11.83
CA ASN A 302 14.78 -8.17 13.08
C ASN A 302 15.23 -7.03 14.01
N ASN A 303 15.84 -5.99 13.44
CA ASN A 303 16.45 -4.89 14.19
C ASN A 303 15.60 -3.62 14.18
N ARG A 304 14.45 -3.63 13.47
CA ARG A 304 13.54 -2.48 13.28
C ARG A 304 14.20 -1.27 12.59
N GLU A 305 15.37 -1.48 11.99
CA GLU A 305 16.16 -0.47 11.30
C GLU A 305 16.88 -1.11 10.10
N ALA A 306 17.06 -0.35 9.02
CA ALA A 306 17.91 -0.79 7.90
C ALA A 306 19.38 -0.92 8.35
N PRO A 307 20.21 -1.71 7.65
CA PRO A 307 21.64 -1.81 7.96
C PRO A 307 22.27 -0.41 8.00
N LYS A 308 22.99 -0.11 9.08
CA LYS A 308 23.73 1.17 9.21
C LYS A 308 24.85 1.31 8.17
N ASP A 309 25.40 0.18 7.78
CA ASP A 309 26.43 0.05 6.75
C ASP A 309 25.96 -0.93 5.68
N TRP A 310 25.66 -0.41 4.49
CA TRP A 310 25.21 -1.21 3.34
C TRP A 310 26.27 -2.25 2.90
N THR A 311 27.56 -2.01 3.21
CA THR A 311 28.63 -2.94 2.85
C THR A 311 28.53 -4.26 3.59
N PHE A 312 27.81 -4.30 4.72
CA PHE A 312 27.53 -5.53 5.45
C PHE A 312 26.85 -6.56 4.56
N CYS A 313 25.70 -6.21 3.97
CA CYS A 313 24.95 -7.14 3.12
C CYS A 313 25.68 -7.45 1.81
N ALA A 314 26.42 -6.48 1.25
CA ALA A 314 27.24 -6.73 0.06
C ALA A 314 28.29 -7.83 0.33
N LYS A 315 29.04 -7.71 1.44
CA LYS A 315 30.04 -8.71 1.84
C LYS A 315 29.42 -10.08 2.14
N GLN A 316 28.26 -10.12 2.82
CA GLN A 316 27.55 -11.36 3.13
C GLN A 316 27.20 -12.17 1.88
N VAL A 317 26.89 -11.49 0.77
CA VAL A 317 26.52 -12.13 -0.50
C VAL A 317 27.69 -12.21 -1.49
N GLY A 318 28.92 -11.94 -1.04
CA GLY A 318 30.13 -12.04 -1.85
C GLY A 318 30.27 -10.97 -2.94
N ILE A 319 29.67 -9.79 -2.74
CA ILE A 319 29.82 -8.63 -3.61
C ILE A 319 30.88 -7.70 -3.00
N ASP A 320 31.84 -7.29 -3.82
CA ASP A 320 32.83 -6.28 -3.44
C ASP A 320 32.15 -4.90 -3.29
N PRO A 321 32.15 -4.31 -2.08
CA PRO A 321 31.58 -2.98 -1.89
C PRO A 321 32.29 -1.90 -2.72
N ALA A 322 33.60 -2.01 -2.98
CA ALA A 322 34.29 -0.99 -3.77
C ALA A 322 33.74 -0.94 -5.21
N ALA A 323 33.42 -2.09 -5.79
CA ALA A 323 32.80 -2.18 -7.11
C ALA A 323 31.36 -1.61 -7.14
N VAL A 324 30.55 -1.84 -6.10
CA VAL A 324 29.21 -1.25 -6.01
C VAL A 324 29.30 0.26 -5.85
N ASP A 325 30.22 0.76 -5.02
CA ASP A 325 30.47 2.18 -4.82
C ASP A 325 30.95 2.88 -6.12
N ALA A 326 31.78 2.20 -6.91
CA ALA A 326 32.16 2.67 -8.24
C ALA A 326 30.94 2.84 -9.15
N CYS A 327 30.11 1.79 -9.29
CA CYS A 327 28.87 1.86 -10.09
C CYS A 327 27.91 2.94 -9.57
N PHE A 328 27.76 3.05 -8.24
CA PHE A 328 26.93 4.06 -7.59
C PHE A 328 27.31 5.49 -8.04
N LYS A 329 28.61 5.77 -8.10
CA LYS A 329 29.14 7.11 -8.46
C LYS A 329 29.08 7.41 -9.95
N THR A 330 29.24 6.41 -10.82
CA THR A 330 29.45 6.65 -12.25
C THR A 330 28.29 6.24 -13.16
N GLU A 331 27.46 5.27 -12.74
CA GLU A 331 26.51 4.61 -13.65
C GLU A 331 25.08 4.56 -13.10
N ALA A 332 24.90 4.53 -11.78
CA ALA A 332 23.59 4.24 -11.18
C ALA A 332 22.49 5.20 -11.59
N ALA A 333 22.79 6.50 -11.73
CA ALA A 333 21.82 7.49 -12.19
C ALA A 333 21.31 7.19 -13.61
N SER A 334 22.20 6.77 -14.52
CA SER A 334 21.82 6.38 -15.88
C SER A 334 21.03 5.08 -15.89
N LEU A 335 21.40 4.10 -15.06
CA LEU A 335 20.68 2.84 -14.93
C LEU A 335 19.26 3.06 -14.37
N ALA A 336 19.09 4.01 -13.45
CA ALA A 336 17.81 4.34 -12.83
C ALA A 336 16.80 4.99 -13.78
N GLU A 337 17.21 5.55 -14.92
CA GLU A 337 16.28 6.13 -15.90
C GLU A 337 15.26 5.11 -16.39
N LYS A 338 15.66 3.84 -16.55
CA LYS A 338 14.75 2.76 -16.94
C LYS A 338 13.69 2.52 -15.87
N ASP A 339 14.10 2.48 -14.60
CA ASP A 339 13.19 2.28 -13.47
C ASP A 339 12.15 3.41 -13.40
N LEU A 340 12.59 4.67 -13.53
CA LEU A 340 11.71 5.84 -13.55
C LEU A 340 10.68 5.77 -14.68
N GLN A 341 11.11 5.40 -15.88
CA GLN A 341 10.22 5.25 -17.04
C GLN A 341 9.16 4.17 -16.81
N LEU A 342 9.55 3.02 -16.26
CA LEU A 342 8.64 1.91 -16.01
C LEU A 342 7.66 2.21 -14.87
N VAL A 343 8.09 2.91 -13.82
CA VAL A 343 7.20 3.38 -12.74
C VAL A 343 6.06 4.23 -13.33
N MET A 344 6.38 5.16 -14.23
CA MET A 344 5.37 5.98 -14.90
C MET A 344 4.50 5.15 -15.86
N LYS A 345 5.13 4.31 -16.69
CA LYS A 345 4.44 3.49 -17.70
C LYS A 345 3.38 2.57 -17.08
N TYR A 346 3.70 1.90 -15.98
CA TYR A 346 2.81 0.93 -15.34
C TYR A 346 1.99 1.51 -14.20
N ASN A 347 2.03 2.83 -13.98
CA ASN A 347 1.38 3.50 -12.86
C ASN A 347 1.76 2.86 -11.50
N ALA A 348 3.03 2.49 -11.34
CA ALA A 348 3.54 1.73 -10.20
C ALA A 348 4.13 2.66 -9.12
N GLY A 349 3.37 3.69 -8.72
CA GLY A 349 3.83 4.72 -7.79
C GLY A 349 3.81 4.31 -6.30
N ALA A 350 3.28 3.13 -5.96
CA ALA A 350 3.16 2.62 -4.61
C ALA A 350 4.03 1.37 -4.40
N SER A 351 4.76 1.30 -3.28
CA SER A 351 5.58 0.14 -2.93
C SER A 351 4.84 -0.81 -1.98
N PRO A 352 4.79 -2.12 -2.27
CA PRO A 352 5.13 -2.76 -3.54
C PRO A 352 4.01 -2.62 -4.57
N THR A 353 4.36 -2.57 -5.85
CA THR A 353 3.46 -2.87 -6.96
C THR A 353 4.12 -3.96 -7.80
N ALA A 354 3.48 -5.11 -7.96
CA ALA A 354 3.93 -6.17 -8.86
C ALA A 354 3.15 -6.06 -10.18
N VAL A 355 3.86 -6.02 -11.30
CA VAL A 355 3.29 -5.97 -12.65
C VAL A 355 3.53 -7.31 -13.33
N TYR A 356 2.46 -7.95 -13.77
CA TYR A 356 2.47 -9.25 -14.44
C TYR A 356 2.14 -9.07 -15.92
N ASN A 357 2.96 -9.68 -16.78
CA ASN A 357 2.81 -9.65 -18.24
C ASN A 357 2.52 -8.24 -18.78
N CYS A 358 3.15 -7.24 -18.16
CA CYS A 358 3.09 -5.82 -18.48
C CYS A 358 1.73 -5.12 -18.29
N HIS A 359 0.63 -5.82 -18.07
CA HIS A 359 -0.72 -5.25 -18.09
C HIS A 359 -1.51 -5.42 -16.78
N LYS A 360 -1.12 -6.34 -15.91
CA LYS A 360 -1.82 -6.63 -14.64
C LYS A 360 -1.01 -6.17 -13.45
N ASN A 361 -1.60 -5.35 -12.59
CA ASN A 361 -0.98 -4.91 -11.35
C ASN A 361 -1.62 -5.60 -10.14
N ILE A 362 -0.78 -6.03 -9.19
CA ILE A 362 -1.18 -6.33 -7.81
C ILE A 362 -0.40 -5.38 -6.91
N VAL A 363 -1.12 -4.61 -6.09
CA VAL A 363 -0.54 -3.63 -5.17
C VAL A 363 -0.57 -4.18 -3.75
N GLY A 364 0.53 -4.02 -3.02
CA GLY A 364 0.66 -4.46 -1.62
C GLY A 364 1.44 -5.76 -1.43
N ALA A 365 1.94 -5.95 -0.21
CA ALA A 365 2.72 -7.12 0.18
C ALA A 365 1.81 -8.30 0.54
N ILE A 366 1.10 -8.82 -0.46
CA ILE A 366 0.17 -9.93 -0.27
C ILE A 366 0.95 -11.25 -0.42
N PRO A 367 0.91 -12.16 0.58
CA PRO A 367 1.59 -13.44 0.49
C PRO A 367 1.20 -14.22 -0.77
N PHE A 368 2.16 -14.91 -1.40
CA PHE A 368 1.91 -15.63 -2.66
C PHE A 368 0.72 -16.59 -2.58
N GLN A 369 0.56 -17.30 -1.46
CA GLN A 369 -0.55 -18.24 -1.24
C GLN A 369 -1.93 -17.58 -1.43
N ASN A 370 -2.06 -16.29 -1.11
CA ASN A 370 -3.32 -15.55 -1.21
C ASN A 370 -3.54 -14.92 -2.60
N ILE A 371 -2.51 -14.87 -3.44
CA ILE A 371 -2.60 -14.37 -4.83
C ILE A 371 -2.31 -15.46 -5.86
N LYS A 372 -2.13 -16.71 -5.42
CA LYS A 372 -1.66 -17.82 -6.26
C LYS A 372 -2.59 -18.07 -7.44
N GLY A 373 -3.91 -18.13 -7.22
CA GLY A 373 -4.90 -18.28 -8.29
C GLY A 373 -4.78 -17.16 -9.33
N ALA A 374 -4.83 -15.91 -8.88
CA ALA A 374 -4.71 -14.74 -9.74
C ALA A 374 -3.41 -14.73 -10.55
N VAL A 375 -2.28 -15.17 -9.98
CA VAL A 375 -0.99 -15.28 -10.67
C VAL A 375 -0.99 -16.47 -11.66
N CYS A 376 -1.48 -17.64 -11.26
CA CYS A 376 -1.52 -18.84 -12.09
C CYS A 376 -2.38 -18.66 -13.35
N ARG A 377 -3.45 -17.85 -13.30
CA ARG A 377 -4.27 -17.48 -14.46
C ARG A 377 -3.52 -16.66 -15.51
N LEU A 378 -2.42 -16.01 -15.12
CA LEU A 378 -1.59 -15.20 -15.99
C LEU A 378 -0.44 -16.01 -16.62
N ILE A 379 -0.27 -17.28 -16.23
CA ILE A 379 0.75 -18.15 -16.79
C ILE A 379 0.18 -18.84 -18.03
N PRO A 380 0.86 -18.78 -19.18
CA PRO A 380 0.42 -19.46 -20.40
C PRO A 380 0.57 -20.98 -20.24
N ASP A 381 -0.21 -21.74 -21.01
CA ASP A 381 -0.07 -23.19 -21.04
C ASP A 381 1.25 -23.65 -21.70
N PRO A 382 1.84 -24.77 -21.25
CA PRO A 382 1.42 -25.59 -20.11
C PRO A 382 1.78 -24.97 -18.76
N LYS A 383 0.80 -24.88 -17.86
CA LYS A 383 1.01 -24.39 -16.49
C LYS A 383 1.94 -25.31 -15.68
N PRO A 384 2.78 -24.75 -14.77
CA PRO A 384 3.60 -25.55 -13.86
C PRO A 384 2.72 -26.35 -12.89
N GLU A 385 3.25 -27.43 -12.31
CA GLU A 385 2.51 -28.28 -11.34
C GLU A 385 1.93 -27.47 -10.18
N ALA A 386 2.66 -26.44 -9.73
CA ALA A 386 2.19 -25.51 -8.71
C ALA A 386 0.84 -24.85 -9.08
N CYS A 387 0.51 -24.72 -10.36
CA CYS A 387 -0.74 -24.16 -10.89
C CYS A 387 -1.72 -25.21 -11.44
N SER A 388 -1.51 -26.51 -11.17
CA SER A 388 -2.36 -27.61 -11.68
C SER A 388 -3.81 -27.62 -11.14
N ARG A 389 -4.13 -26.73 -10.21
CA ARG A 389 -5.47 -26.52 -9.62
C ARG A 389 -5.70 -25.01 -9.41
N SER A 390 -5.41 -24.20 -10.41
CA SER A 390 -5.45 -22.72 -10.33
C SER A 390 -5.71 -22.05 -11.67
#